data_AF-A0AAW2JN51-F1
#
_entry.id   AF-A0AAW2JN51-F1
#
_cell.length_a   1.000
_cell.length_b   1.000
_cell.length_c   1.000
_cell.angle_alpha   90.00
_cell.angle_beta   90.00
_cell.angle_gamma   90.00
#
_symmetry.space_group_name_H-M   'P 1'
#
loop_
_entity.id
_entity.type
_entity.pdbx_description
1 polymer ?
#
loop_
_entity_poly.entity_id
_entity_poly.type
_entity_poly.pdbx_seq_one_letter_code
_entity_poly.pdbx_strand_id
1 'polypeptide(L)'
;MSPFLFVLVMEVLTLILRQRIEQNGGFSYHWRCDRIQLFQLGFADDLLLFSKADPNSVRLFKEGLTVFAGLSGLQANLQKSNLILSRSATPRDTLLAILDFQEGHLPLRYLGLPLLASRLSVADCRPILQKIEARIRGWDGIVLSFAGRVQLIKSVLSALQVYWAMAFILPKHVIKEIEKRLRNFLWKGSTETGYAKVSWKQERSSIWVNWISHYRLQHYSVWTISTRSGTWGWRKLIRLRDSLRPCITYRIGDGTSFSLWHDPWHARGALISHFPLGPQHTSLPITAPLCMVILEESWNWPSVTNMESIDITHELPTIHGGPDRILWTGPQGSFSAAAAYTVFCPPGPTVGWSSLLGGTFKIPRHRFILWLAILGRLSTMDKPWLQHLGPTCVLCQEDVMESHEHLFFMCSYATSAFVRYGAWYHSIGLIVVGPRSSGGHRCGGVESMWFVLRTELFWLPLYTTCGGSATFGFSNTPRGLWRT
;
A
#
# COMPACT_ATOMS: atom_id res chain seq x y z
N MET A 1 0.48 -16.52 -18.87
CA MET A 1 -0.61 -16.59 -17.87
C MET A 1 -0.64 -15.28 -17.09
N SER A 2 -1.71 -14.50 -17.19
CA SER A 2 -1.91 -13.33 -16.30
C SER A 2 -1.84 -13.77 -14.82
N PRO A 3 -1.25 -12.97 -13.90
CA PRO A 3 -1.17 -13.29 -12.48
C PRO A 3 -2.51 -13.64 -11.84
N PHE A 4 -3.62 -13.14 -12.40
CA PHE A 4 -4.96 -13.41 -11.89
C PHE A 4 -5.47 -14.80 -12.24
N LEU A 5 -5.26 -15.24 -13.47
CA LEU A 5 -5.65 -16.58 -13.90
C LEU A 5 -4.84 -17.64 -13.18
N PHE A 6 -3.57 -17.37 -12.95
CA PHE A 6 -2.74 -18.26 -12.14
C PHE A 6 -3.30 -18.43 -10.72
N VAL A 7 -3.77 -17.34 -10.09
CA VAL A 7 -4.43 -17.43 -8.77
C VAL A 7 -5.70 -18.26 -8.82
N LEU A 8 -6.55 -18.09 -9.85
CA LEU A 8 -7.75 -18.90 -10.01
C LEU A 8 -7.42 -20.39 -10.18
N VAL A 9 -6.40 -20.71 -10.97
CA VAL A 9 -5.92 -22.09 -11.15
C VAL A 9 -5.37 -22.66 -9.83
N MET A 10 -4.62 -21.88 -9.05
CA MET A 10 -4.12 -22.33 -7.75
C MET A 10 -5.22 -22.46 -6.67
N GLU A 11 -6.33 -21.73 -6.79
CA GLU A 11 -7.49 -21.92 -5.92
C GLU A 11 -8.08 -23.33 -6.11
N VAL A 12 -8.08 -23.84 -7.33
CA VAL A 12 -8.56 -25.20 -7.64
C VAL A 12 -7.72 -26.24 -6.92
N LEU A 13 -6.40 -26.09 -6.88
CA LEU A 13 -5.54 -26.97 -6.10
C LEU A 13 -5.94 -26.96 -4.62
N THR A 14 -6.14 -25.78 -4.05
CA THR A 14 -6.57 -25.62 -2.64
C THR A 14 -7.88 -26.35 -2.38
N LEU A 15 -8.83 -26.24 -3.30
CA LEU A 15 -10.13 -26.89 -3.17
C LEU A 15 -10.05 -28.42 -3.33
N ILE A 16 -9.25 -28.94 -4.28
CA ILE A 16 -9.01 -30.39 -4.45
C ILE A 16 -8.46 -30.99 -3.17
N LEU A 17 -7.45 -30.33 -2.58
CA LEU A 17 -6.84 -30.78 -1.33
C LEU A 17 -7.84 -30.73 -0.18
N ARG A 18 -8.61 -29.65 -0.06
CA ARG A 18 -9.63 -29.50 0.97
C ARG A 18 -10.70 -30.59 0.89
N GLN A 19 -11.25 -30.83 -0.29
CA GLN A 19 -12.27 -31.86 -0.49
C GLN A 19 -11.75 -33.24 -0.06
N ARG A 20 -10.51 -33.58 -0.42
CA ARG A 20 -9.90 -34.85 -0.03
C ARG A 20 -9.68 -34.95 1.47
N ILE A 21 -9.25 -33.88 2.12
CA ILE A 21 -9.08 -33.84 3.58
C ILE A 21 -10.43 -34.03 4.30
N GLU A 22 -11.51 -33.45 3.77
CA GLU A 22 -12.86 -33.57 4.34
C GLU A 22 -13.48 -34.96 4.11
N GLN A 23 -13.21 -35.59 2.96
CA GLN A 23 -13.75 -36.91 2.61
C GLN A 23 -12.94 -38.07 3.22
N ASN A 24 -11.61 -37.98 3.21
CA ASN A 24 -10.73 -38.97 3.80
C ASN A 24 -10.38 -38.53 5.23
N GLY A 25 -11.10 -39.06 6.23
CA GLY A 25 -10.83 -38.83 7.66
C GLY A 25 -9.46 -39.32 8.18
N GLY A 26 -8.56 -39.71 7.28
CA GLY A 26 -7.18 -40.12 7.57
C GLY A 26 -6.16 -38.98 7.56
N PHE A 27 -6.54 -37.75 7.24
CA PHE A 27 -5.64 -36.60 7.28
C PHE A 27 -5.45 -36.07 8.70
N SER A 28 -4.20 -35.90 9.11
CA SER A 28 -3.86 -35.31 10.40
C SER A 28 -3.14 -33.98 10.19
N TYR A 29 -3.66 -32.91 10.78
CA TYR A 29 -2.98 -31.62 10.77
C TYR A 29 -1.72 -31.66 11.62
N HIS A 30 -0.76 -30.80 11.29
CA HIS A 30 0.33 -30.50 12.20
C HIS A 30 -0.25 -29.90 13.49
N TRP A 31 0.27 -30.28 14.67
CA TRP A 31 -0.32 -29.93 15.97
C TRP A 31 -0.53 -28.41 16.20
N ARG A 32 0.33 -27.55 15.62
CA ARG A 32 0.15 -26.08 15.65
C ARG A 32 -0.83 -25.53 14.62
N CYS A 33 -1.19 -26.33 13.64
CA CYS A 33 -2.02 -25.96 12.50
C CYS A 33 -3.44 -26.54 12.61
N ASP A 34 -3.66 -27.49 13.52
CA ASP A 34 -4.93 -28.17 13.75
C ASP A 34 -6.07 -27.21 14.09
N ARG A 35 -5.88 -26.32 15.08
CA ARG A 35 -6.89 -25.34 15.50
C ARG A 35 -7.36 -24.40 14.38
N ILE A 36 -6.48 -24.08 13.42
CA ILE A 36 -6.78 -23.20 12.29
C ILE A 36 -7.04 -23.97 11.00
N GLN A 37 -6.97 -25.30 11.04
CA GLN A 37 -7.05 -26.20 9.90
C GLN A 37 -6.14 -25.78 8.72
N LEU A 38 -4.93 -25.30 9.05
CA LEU A 38 -3.98 -24.83 8.06
C LEU A 38 -3.22 -26.00 7.44
N PHE A 39 -3.47 -26.28 6.16
CA PHE A 39 -2.75 -27.32 5.40
C PHE A 39 -1.94 -26.76 4.21
N GLN A 40 -2.16 -25.50 3.81
CA GLN A 40 -1.52 -24.90 2.64
C GLN A 40 -1.27 -23.40 2.84
N LEU A 41 -0.10 -22.92 2.41
CA LEU A 41 0.22 -21.51 2.16
C LEU A 41 0.83 -21.39 0.78
N GLY A 42 0.39 -20.42 -0.02
CA GLY A 42 0.92 -20.21 -1.37
C GLY A 42 1.15 -18.74 -1.68
N PHE A 43 2.25 -18.43 -2.37
CA PHE A 43 2.49 -17.13 -2.97
C PHE A 43 2.98 -17.33 -4.40
N ALA A 44 2.13 -16.96 -5.37
CA ALA A 44 2.34 -17.35 -6.76
C ALA A 44 2.63 -18.87 -6.85
N ASP A 45 3.70 -19.26 -7.51
CA ASP A 45 4.15 -20.65 -7.71
C ASP A 45 4.81 -21.28 -6.48
N ASP A 46 5.22 -20.48 -5.48
CA ASP A 46 5.80 -21.00 -4.25
C ASP A 46 4.70 -21.54 -3.31
N LEU A 47 4.68 -22.86 -3.11
CA LEU A 47 3.70 -23.57 -2.29
C LEU A 47 4.35 -24.22 -1.05
N LEU A 48 3.75 -24.03 0.11
CA LEU A 48 4.06 -24.72 1.37
C LEU A 48 2.86 -25.56 1.80
N LEU A 49 3.07 -26.86 1.96
CA LEU A 49 2.07 -27.80 2.45
C LEU A 49 2.42 -28.25 3.87
N PHE A 50 1.42 -28.33 4.73
CA PHE A 50 1.58 -28.67 6.15
C PHE A 50 0.69 -29.86 6.51
N SER A 51 1.29 -30.89 7.07
CA SER A 51 0.57 -32.03 7.68
C SER A 51 1.35 -32.56 8.87
N LYS A 52 0.72 -33.46 9.62
CA LYS A 52 1.47 -34.39 10.49
C LYS A 52 2.34 -35.29 9.61
N ALA A 53 3.46 -35.72 10.17
CA ALA A 53 4.41 -36.59 9.48
C ALA A 53 3.91 -38.04 9.50
N ASP A 54 2.81 -38.30 8.79
CA ASP A 54 2.20 -39.62 8.66
C ASP A 54 2.04 -40.01 7.18
N PRO A 55 2.18 -41.31 6.83
CA PRO A 55 2.11 -41.75 5.44
C PRO A 55 0.77 -41.45 4.76
N ASN A 56 -0.33 -41.44 5.51
CA ASN A 56 -1.67 -41.24 4.96
C ASN A 56 -1.86 -39.80 4.48
N SER A 57 -1.52 -38.81 5.32
CA SER A 57 -1.57 -37.39 4.96
C SER A 57 -0.66 -37.07 3.78
N VAL A 58 0.53 -37.66 3.74
CA VAL A 58 1.49 -37.44 2.65
C VAL A 58 1.02 -38.06 1.33
N ARG A 59 0.41 -39.25 1.36
CA ARG A 59 -0.23 -39.86 0.17
C ARG A 59 -1.38 -39.00 -0.34
N LEU A 60 -2.20 -38.46 0.55
CA LEU A 60 -3.30 -37.57 0.18
C LEU A 60 -2.80 -36.33 -0.57
N PHE A 61 -1.69 -35.73 -0.12
CA PHE A 61 -1.05 -34.64 -0.85
C PHE A 61 -0.52 -35.07 -2.23
N LYS A 62 0.15 -36.24 -2.33
CA LYS A 62 0.60 -36.75 -3.63
C LYS A 62 -0.56 -36.93 -4.60
N GLU A 63 -1.64 -37.58 -4.16
CA GLU A 63 -2.84 -37.80 -4.97
C GLU A 63 -3.53 -36.49 -5.38
N GLY A 64 -3.60 -35.52 -4.47
CA GLY A 64 -4.16 -34.20 -4.77
C GLY A 64 -3.33 -33.45 -5.82
N LEU A 65 -2.00 -33.50 -5.69
CA LEU A 65 -1.07 -32.91 -6.65
C LEU A 65 -1.11 -33.62 -8.02
N THR A 66 -1.23 -34.94 -8.07
CA THR A 66 -1.34 -35.67 -9.35
C THR A 66 -2.66 -35.40 -10.07
N VAL A 67 -3.78 -35.33 -9.35
CA VAL A 67 -5.07 -34.92 -9.94
C VAL A 67 -5.00 -33.49 -10.46
N PHE A 68 -4.43 -32.57 -9.67
CA PHE A 68 -4.24 -31.20 -10.12
C PHE A 68 -3.32 -31.11 -11.34
N ALA A 69 -2.24 -31.88 -11.38
CA ALA A 69 -1.33 -31.93 -12.53
C ALA A 69 -2.03 -32.47 -13.79
N GLY A 70 -2.88 -33.49 -13.65
CA GLY A 70 -3.69 -34.01 -14.75
C GLY A 70 -4.71 -33.01 -15.29
N LEU A 71 -5.27 -32.15 -14.44
CA LEU A 71 -6.27 -31.14 -14.83
C LEU A 71 -5.67 -29.85 -15.39
N SER A 72 -4.59 -29.37 -14.79
CA SER A 72 -3.97 -28.07 -15.11
C SER A 72 -2.81 -28.19 -16.09
N GLY A 73 -2.21 -29.38 -16.24
CA GLY A 73 -0.94 -29.58 -16.92
C GLY A 73 0.28 -29.06 -16.14
N LEU A 74 0.10 -28.47 -14.95
CA LEU A 74 1.19 -27.97 -14.12
C LEU A 74 1.80 -29.11 -13.31
N GLN A 75 3.11 -29.28 -13.42
CA GLN A 75 3.86 -30.29 -12.67
C GLN A 75 4.75 -29.65 -11.61
N ALA A 76 4.86 -30.31 -10.46
CA ALA A 76 5.79 -29.91 -9.42
C ALA A 76 7.23 -30.13 -9.88
N ASN A 77 8.09 -29.14 -9.64
CA ASN A 77 9.52 -29.27 -9.94
C ASN A 77 10.22 -30.08 -8.83
N LEU A 78 10.49 -31.35 -9.10
CA LEU A 78 11.11 -32.28 -8.15
C LEU A 78 12.50 -31.83 -7.65
N GLN A 79 13.24 -31.02 -8.41
CA GLN A 79 14.55 -30.51 -8.01
C GLN A 79 14.45 -29.32 -7.05
N LYS A 80 13.33 -28.59 -7.07
CA LYS A 80 13.10 -27.42 -6.20
C LYS A 80 12.23 -27.76 -4.98
N SER A 81 11.37 -28.77 -5.12
CA SER A 81 10.48 -29.25 -4.07
C SER A 81 11.26 -30.05 -3.03
N ASN A 82 11.13 -29.66 -1.77
CA ASN A 82 11.80 -30.33 -0.66
C ASN A 82 10.78 -30.75 0.39
N LEU A 83 10.97 -31.93 0.98
CA LEU A 83 10.22 -32.39 2.14
C LEU A 83 11.01 -32.08 3.40
N ILE A 84 10.42 -31.32 4.32
CA ILE A 84 11.05 -30.98 5.60
C ILE A 84 10.35 -31.72 6.72
N LEU A 85 11.08 -32.62 7.36
CA LEU A 85 10.59 -33.44 8.44
C LEU A 85 11.05 -32.89 9.80
N SER A 86 10.16 -32.98 10.80
CA SER A 86 10.55 -32.75 12.19
C SER A 86 11.58 -33.80 12.62
N ARG A 87 12.48 -33.45 13.54
CA ARG A 87 13.46 -34.39 14.09
C ARG A 87 12.81 -35.63 14.70
N SER A 88 11.58 -35.49 15.21
CA SER A 88 10.80 -36.56 15.82
C SER A 88 9.96 -37.39 14.84
N ALA A 89 10.01 -37.11 13.52
CA ALA A 89 9.23 -37.85 12.55
C ALA A 89 9.84 -39.24 12.32
N THR A 90 9.04 -40.28 12.56
CA THR A 90 9.32 -41.68 12.22
C THR A 90 8.05 -42.29 11.60
N PRO A 91 8.14 -43.07 10.51
CA PRO A 91 9.31 -43.41 9.68
C PRO A 91 9.59 -42.35 8.59
N ARG A 92 10.86 -41.93 8.40
CA ARG A 92 11.24 -40.87 7.43
C ARG A 92 11.37 -41.37 6.00
N ASP A 93 12.03 -42.50 5.81
CA ASP A 93 12.33 -43.06 4.49
C ASP A 93 11.06 -43.38 3.70
N THR A 94 10.02 -43.85 4.40
CA THR A 94 8.70 -44.10 3.83
C THR A 94 8.05 -42.82 3.29
N LEU A 95 8.20 -41.69 3.99
CA LEU A 95 7.59 -40.42 3.57
C LEU A 95 8.32 -39.82 2.35
N LEU A 96 9.64 -39.94 2.32
CA LEU A 96 10.45 -39.51 1.18
C LEU A 96 10.15 -40.35 -0.07
N ALA A 97 10.03 -41.67 0.10
CA ALA A 97 9.65 -42.59 -0.98
C ALA A 97 8.22 -42.36 -1.49
N ILE A 98 7.32 -41.82 -0.66
CA ILE A 98 5.97 -41.47 -1.13
C ILE A 98 6.04 -40.27 -2.05
N LEU A 99 6.67 -39.15 -1.68
CA LEU A 99 6.61 -37.91 -2.48
C LEU A 99 7.64 -37.80 -3.61
N ASP A 100 8.69 -38.64 -3.61
CA ASP A 100 9.82 -38.54 -4.53
C ASP A 100 10.54 -37.17 -4.46
N PHE A 101 10.48 -36.50 -3.30
CA PHE A 101 11.14 -35.22 -3.04
C PHE A 101 12.46 -35.41 -2.28
N GLN A 102 13.38 -34.45 -2.42
CA GLN A 102 14.60 -34.41 -1.63
C GLN A 102 14.30 -34.00 -0.18
N GLU A 103 15.07 -34.53 0.78
CA GLU A 103 14.98 -34.09 2.17
C GLU A 103 15.58 -32.67 2.29
N GLY A 104 14.74 -31.73 2.75
CA GLY A 104 15.16 -30.37 3.01
C GLY A 104 15.50 -30.14 4.49
N HIS A 105 16.33 -29.15 4.76
CA HIS A 105 16.66 -28.71 6.11
C HIS A 105 16.33 -27.24 6.33
N LEU A 106 15.91 -26.90 7.55
CA LEU A 106 15.82 -25.52 8.00
C LEU A 106 17.20 -25.05 8.47
N PRO A 107 17.63 -23.81 8.16
CA PRO A 107 16.84 -22.72 7.60
C PRO A 107 16.73 -22.75 6.05
N LEU A 108 15.51 -22.62 5.52
CA LEU A 108 15.25 -22.55 4.06
C LEU A 108 14.85 -21.12 3.66
N ARG A 109 15.04 -20.73 2.40
CA ARG A 109 14.67 -19.38 1.93
C ARG A 109 13.30 -19.36 1.26
N TYR A 110 12.35 -18.60 1.81
CA TYR A 110 11.00 -18.42 1.26
C TYR A 110 10.70 -16.93 1.08
N LEU A 111 10.24 -16.52 -0.11
CA LEU A 111 10.00 -15.12 -0.48
C LEU A 111 11.21 -14.19 -0.24
N GLY A 112 12.42 -14.73 -0.23
CA GLY A 112 13.63 -13.95 0.03
C GLY A 112 13.99 -13.79 1.50
N LEU A 113 13.23 -14.38 2.43
CA LEU A 113 13.45 -14.43 3.87
C LEU A 113 13.83 -15.85 4.33
N PRO A 114 14.61 -16.01 5.40
CA PRO A 114 14.87 -17.32 5.98
C PRO A 114 13.65 -17.81 6.78
N LEU A 115 13.11 -18.98 6.47
CA LEU A 115 12.19 -19.70 7.36
C LEU A 115 13.02 -20.41 8.42
N LEU A 116 12.73 -20.08 9.68
CA LEU A 116 13.46 -20.53 10.85
C LEU A 116 12.51 -21.31 11.78
N ALA A 117 13.02 -22.37 12.39
CA ALA A 117 12.35 -23.04 13.50
C ALA A 117 12.60 -22.34 14.86
N SER A 118 13.57 -21.42 14.91
CA SER A 118 14.05 -20.74 16.12
C SER A 118 14.05 -19.22 15.96
N ARG A 119 14.45 -18.50 17.02
CA ARG A 119 14.63 -17.05 16.98
C ARG A 119 15.73 -16.66 15.99
N LEU A 120 15.52 -15.57 15.27
CA LEU A 120 16.45 -15.03 14.29
C LEU A 120 17.84 -14.76 14.92
N SER A 121 18.85 -15.49 14.45
CA SER A 121 20.23 -15.29 14.89
C SER A 121 20.93 -14.21 14.07
N VAL A 122 22.08 -13.74 14.56
CA VAL A 122 22.93 -12.80 13.80
C VAL A 122 23.47 -13.46 12.52
N ALA A 123 23.71 -14.79 12.54
CA ALA A 123 24.18 -15.53 11.37
C ALA A 123 23.12 -15.57 10.26
N ASP A 124 21.85 -15.71 10.63
CA ASP A 124 20.72 -15.71 9.68
C ASP A 124 20.50 -14.35 9.00
N CYS A 125 21.04 -13.28 9.59
CA CYS A 125 21.00 -11.92 9.04
C CYS A 125 22.13 -11.61 8.05
N ARG A 126 23.09 -12.51 7.83
CA ARG A 126 24.15 -12.31 6.84
C ARG A 126 23.63 -12.04 5.42
N PRO A 127 22.55 -12.70 4.93
CA PRO A 127 22.04 -12.47 3.58
C PRO A 127 21.53 -11.04 3.35
N ILE A 128 20.90 -10.40 4.35
CA ILE A 128 20.49 -8.99 4.21
C ILE A 128 21.70 -8.06 4.18
N LEU A 129 22.69 -8.30 5.04
CA LEU A 129 23.92 -7.50 5.05
C LEU A 129 24.66 -7.60 3.71
N GLN A 130 24.81 -8.81 3.17
CA GLN A 130 25.42 -9.06 1.86
C GLN A 130 24.62 -8.42 0.72
N LYS A 131 23.27 -8.47 0.76
CA LYS A 131 22.44 -7.79 -0.25
C LYS A 131 22.59 -6.28 -0.22
N ILE A 132 22.61 -5.67 0.96
CA ILE A 132 22.84 -4.22 1.12
C ILE A 132 24.21 -3.86 0.57
N GLU A 133 25.23 -4.64 0.92
CA GLU A 133 26.60 -4.43 0.45
C GLU A 133 26.74 -4.60 -1.06
N ALA A 134 26.14 -5.64 -1.64
CA ALA A 134 26.12 -5.85 -3.09
C ALA A 134 25.43 -4.69 -3.84
N ARG A 135 24.34 -4.13 -3.28
CA ARG A 135 23.69 -2.94 -3.84
C ARG A 135 24.57 -1.70 -3.78
N ILE A 136 25.24 -1.49 -2.65
CA ILE A 136 26.20 -0.39 -2.49
C ILE A 136 27.33 -0.53 -3.51
N ARG A 137 27.98 -1.70 -3.58
CA ARG A 137 29.06 -1.98 -4.54
C ARG A 137 28.63 -1.80 -5.99
N GLY A 138 27.38 -2.15 -6.31
CA GLY A 138 26.80 -1.92 -7.64
C GLY A 138 26.72 -0.44 -8.04
N TRP A 139 26.85 0.49 -7.09
CA TRP A 139 26.85 1.93 -7.33
C TRP A 139 28.23 2.58 -7.21
N ASP A 140 29.27 1.81 -6.87
CA ASP A 140 30.60 2.34 -6.64
C ASP A 140 31.24 2.96 -7.89
N GLY A 141 30.85 2.50 -9.08
CA GLY A 141 31.27 3.09 -10.35
C GLY A 141 30.50 4.35 -10.79
N ILE A 142 29.46 4.76 -10.04
CA ILE A 142 28.62 5.91 -10.38
C ILE A 142 29.00 7.08 -9.47
N VAL A 143 29.37 8.22 -10.04
CA VAL A 143 29.65 9.45 -9.28
C VAL A 143 28.32 10.02 -8.74
N LEU A 144 27.92 9.52 -7.58
CA LEU A 144 26.68 9.91 -6.93
C LEU A 144 26.86 11.16 -6.07
N SER A 145 26.03 12.17 -6.30
CA SER A 145 25.90 13.33 -5.41
C SER A 145 25.39 12.90 -4.02
N PHE A 146 25.67 13.71 -3.00
CA PHE A 146 25.20 13.45 -1.63
C PHE A 146 23.67 13.26 -1.59
N ALA A 147 22.92 14.12 -2.26
CA ALA A 147 21.46 14.01 -2.36
C ALA A 147 21.02 12.71 -3.07
N GLY A 148 21.75 12.29 -4.11
CA GLY A 148 21.51 11.01 -4.79
C GLY A 148 21.70 9.82 -3.85
N ARG A 149 22.76 9.82 -3.03
CA ARG A 149 23.00 8.76 -2.03
C ARG A 149 21.91 8.71 -0.96
N VAL A 150 21.47 9.86 -0.45
CA VAL A 150 20.32 9.93 0.49
C VAL A 150 19.07 9.32 -0.14
N GLN A 151 18.80 9.64 -1.40
CA GLN A 151 17.63 9.11 -2.11
C GLN A 151 17.70 7.59 -2.29
N LEU A 152 18.87 7.04 -2.66
CA LEU A 152 19.10 5.60 -2.79
C LEU A 152 18.98 4.87 -1.45
N ILE A 153 19.49 5.46 -0.37
CA ILE A 153 19.29 4.92 0.98
C ILE A 153 17.80 4.83 1.29
N LYS A 154 17.05 5.93 1.13
CA LYS A 154 15.63 5.98 1.47
C LYS A 154 14.77 5.06 0.62
N SER A 155 15.01 5.00 -0.69
CA SER A 155 14.16 4.27 -1.64
C SER A 155 14.50 2.79 -1.75
N VAL A 156 15.78 2.42 -1.66
CA VAL A 156 16.25 1.04 -1.92
C VAL A 156 16.74 0.37 -0.64
N LEU A 157 17.73 0.95 0.04
CA LEU A 157 18.40 0.25 1.15
C LEU A 157 17.51 0.16 2.40
N SER A 158 16.79 1.23 2.72
CA SER A 158 15.81 1.24 3.80
C SER A 158 14.64 0.30 3.52
N ALA A 159 14.22 0.17 2.26
CA ALA A 159 13.17 -0.77 1.88
C ALA A 159 13.57 -2.24 2.14
N LEU A 160 14.83 -2.61 1.90
CA LEU A 160 15.35 -3.94 2.23
C LEU A 160 15.27 -4.25 3.72
N GLN A 161 15.65 -3.29 4.58
CA GLN A 161 15.55 -3.43 6.03
C GLN A 161 14.09 -3.53 6.48
N VAL A 162 13.22 -2.66 5.97
CA VAL A 162 11.79 -2.66 6.31
C VAL A 162 11.16 -3.99 5.95
N TYR A 163 11.47 -4.56 4.78
CA TYR A 163 10.94 -5.86 4.36
C TYR A 163 11.29 -6.99 5.35
N TRP A 164 12.51 -7.02 5.88
CA TRP A 164 12.89 -7.99 6.91
C TRP A 164 12.25 -7.70 8.26
N ALA A 165 12.16 -6.42 8.64
CA ALA A 165 11.57 -5.99 9.90
C ALA A 165 10.05 -6.24 9.97
N MET A 166 9.37 -6.35 8.82
CA MET A 166 7.95 -6.74 8.76
C MET A 166 7.73 -8.20 9.18
N ALA A 167 8.71 -9.09 8.98
CA ALA A 167 8.61 -10.51 9.31
C ALA A 167 9.30 -10.88 10.62
N PHE A 168 10.39 -10.19 10.98
CA PHE A 168 11.20 -10.53 12.14
C PHE A 168 11.56 -9.31 12.99
N ILE A 169 11.68 -9.55 14.29
CA ILE A 169 12.33 -8.59 15.20
C ILE A 169 13.84 -8.70 14.98
N LEU A 170 14.43 -7.71 14.31
CA LEU A 170 15.86 -7.68 14.00
C LEU A 170 16.70 -7.46 15.29
N PRO A 171 17.76 -8.24 15.53
CA PRO A 171 18.66 -7.99 16.66
C PRO A 171 19.27 -6.59 16.61
N LYS A 172 19.38 -5.92 17.76
CA LYS A 172 19.97 -4.56 17.87
C LYS A 172 21.35 -4.46 17.21
N HIS A 173 22.16 -5.52 17.35
CA HIS A 173 23.47 -5.60 16.71
C HIS A 173 23.38 -5.49 15.17
N VAL A 174 22.45 -6.22 14.56
CA VAL A 174 22.23 -6.23 13.10
C VAL A 174 21.75 -4.85 12.62
N ILE A 175 20.84 -4.22 13.35
CA ILE A 175 20.36 -2.87 13.01
C ILE A 175 21.52 -1.86 13.02
N LYS A 176 22.33 -1.86 14.08
CA LYS A 176 23.52 -0.98 14.17
C LYS A 176 24.50 -1.21 13.02
N GLU A 177 24.65 -2.46 12.60
CA GLU A 177 25.56 -2.89 11.54
C GLU A 177 25.04 -2.55 10.13
N ILE A 178 23.71 -2.55 9.94
CA ILE A 178 23.05 -1.98 8.76
C ILE A 178 23.26 -0.46 8.74
N GLU A 179 22.90 0.24 9.81
CA GLU A 179 23.04 1.71 9.89
C GLU A 179 24.50 2.14 9.68
N LYS A 180 25.47 1.38 10.18
CA LYS A 180 26.90 1.61 9.93
C LYS A 180 27.23 1.57 8.44
N ARG A 181 26.74 0.57 7.70
CA ARG A 181 26.92 0.48 6.23
C ARG A 181 26.25 1.65 5.52
N LEU A 182 25.02 2.01 5.91
CA LEU A 182 24.30 3.15 5.32
C LEU A 182 25.03 4.49 5.57
N ARG A 183 25.55 4.69 6.79
CA ARG A 183 26.36 5.87 7.14
C ARG A 183 27.64 5.93 6.32
N ASN A 184 28.35 4.80 6.20
CA ASN A 184 29.57 4.73 5.39
C ASN A 184 29.27 5.05 3.93
N PHE A 185 28.23 4.44 3.35
CA PHE A 185 27.82 4.74 1.98
C PHE A 185 27.46 6.22 1.78
N LEU A 186 26.70 6.81 2.71
CA LEU A 186 26.30 8.22 2.62
C LEU A 186 27.51 9.17 2.61
N TRP A 187 28.38 9.03 3.60
CA TRP A 187 29.46 9.99 3.86
C TRP A 187 30.73 9.71 3.07
N LYS A 188 31.11 8.43 2.98
CA LYS A 188 32.35 8.00 2.35
C LYS A 188 32.18 7.59 0.89
N GLY A 189 30.97 7.19 0.48
CA GLY A 189 30.76 6.59 -0.84
C GLY A 189 31.48 5.24 -0.94
N SER A 190 32.08 4.95 -2.10
CA SER A 190 32.93 3.76 -2.30
C SER A 190 34.34 3.90 -1.71
N THR A 191 34.82 5.14 -1.49
CA THR A 191 36.17 5.40 -1.00
C THR A 191 36.26 5.26 0.52
N GLU A 192 37.25 4.53 1.06
CA GLU A 192 37.36 4.26 2.51
C GLU A 192 37.72 5.50 3.36
N THR A 193 38.18 6.58 2.73
CA THR A 193 38.72 7.79 3.35
C THR A 193 37.71 8.95 3.33
N GLY A 194 36.97 9.12 4.43
CA GLY A 194 36.09 10.27 4.64
C GLY A 194 35.53 10.32 6.05
N TYR A 195 35.53 11.51 6.67
CA TYR A 195 34.96 11.73 8.01
C TYR A 195 33.47 12.09 7.91
N ALA A 196 32.66 11.62 8.87
CA ALA A 196 31.25 11.99 8.96
C ALA A 196 31.14 13.49 9.29
N LYS A 197 30.60 14.30 8.38
CA LYS A 197 30.55 15.77 8.53
C LYS A 197 29.49 16.27 9.51
N VAL A 198 28.55 15.42 9.96
CA VAL A 198 27.47 15.79 10.89
C VAL A 198 27.15 14.65 11.86
N SER A 199 26.99 15.01 13.14
CA SER A 199 26.55 14.12 14.22
C SER A 199 25.06 13.77 14.09
N TRP A 200 24.73 12.48 14.22
CA TRP A 200 23.36 12.01 14.31
C TRP A 200 22.87 12.16 15.76
N LYS A 201 22.23 13.29 16.08
CA LYS A 201 21.51 13.45 17.34
C LYS A 201 20.04 13.07 17.19
N GLN A 202 19.57 12.32 18.19
CA GLN A 202 18.23 11.80 18.35
C GLN A 202 17.42 12.84 19.10
N GLU A 203 16.81 13.78 18.38
CA GLU A 203 15.97 14.82 18.98
C GLU A 203 14.59 14.80 18.32
N ARG A 204 13.55 15.02 19.11
CA ARG A 204 12.14 14.85 18.74
C ARG A 204 11.61 15.92 17.77
N SER A 205 12.43 16.85 17.32
CA SER A 205 12.19 17.61 16.09
C SER A 205 12.76 16.79 14.92
N SER A 206 11.89 16.32 14.03
CA SER A 206 12.30 15.55 12.85
C SER A 206 13.55 16.18 12.22
N ILE A 207 14.58 15.37 11.93
CA ILE A 207 15.83 15.82 11.28
C ILE A 207 15.52 16.66 10.03
N TRP A 208 14.41 16.36 9.36
CA TRP A 208 13.91 17.11 8.22
C TRP A 208 13.45 18.54 8.58
N VAL A 209 12.76 18.71 9.72
CA VAL A 209 12.36 20.03 10.25
C VAL A 209 13.58 20.85 10.60
N ASN A 210 14.55 20.30 11.35
CA ASN A 210 15.78 21.03 11.69
C ASN A 210 16.59 21.40 10.44
N TRP A 211 16.68 20.51 9.45
CA TRP A 211 17.37 20.80 8.20
C TRP A 211 16.66 21.88 7.38
N ILE A 212 15.33 21.84 7.28
CA ILE A 212 14.57 22.90 6.60
C ILE A 212 14.73 24.23 7.31
N SER A 213 14.59 24.25 8.63
CA SER A 213 14.75 25.47 9.42
C SER A 213 16.14 26.07 9.20
N HIS A 214 17.21 25.27 9.27
CA HIS A 214 18.57 25.78 9.18
C HIS A 214 19.03 26.12 7.76
N TYR A 215 18.70 25.32 6.75
CA TYR A 215 19.23 25.47 5.39
C TYR A 215 18.28 26.12 4.39
N ARG A 216 16.97 26.09 4.64
CA ARG A 216 15.95 26.62 3.71
C ARG A 216 15.26 27.86 4.23
N LEU A 217 14.82 27.84 5.48
CA LEU A 217 14.09 28.95 6.08
C LEU A 217 15.03 29.99 6.66
N GLN A 218 16.14 29.58 7.29
CA GLN A 218 17.11 30.46 7.97
C GLN A 218 16.39 31.39 8.97
N HIS A 219 16.19 32.66 8.60
CA HIS A 219 15.50 33.68 9.40
C HIS A 219 14.08 33.99 8.91
N TYR A 220 13.67 33.38 7.80
CA TYR A 220 12.35 33.58 7.21
C TYR A 220 11.36 32.52 7.68
N SER A 221 10.09 32.89 7.76
CA SER A 221 9.01 31.95 7.98
C SER A 221 8.57 31.29 6.65
N VAL A 222 7.95 30.12 6.76
CA VAL A 222 7.33 29.40 5.62
C VAL A 222 6.34 30.31 4.87
N TRP A 223 5.73 31.26 5.58
CA TRP A 223 4.73 32.19 5.07
C TRP A 223 5.30 33.32 4.22
N THR A 224 6.55 33.72 4.46
CA THR A 224 7.15 34.92 3.86
C THR A 224 8.27 34.63 2.88
N ILE A 225 8.80 33.40 2.86
CA ILE A 225 9.84 33.01 1.91
C ILE A 225 9.36 33.11 0.46
N SER A 226 10.26 33.55 -0.43
CA SER A 226 9.98 33.71 -1.86
C SER A 226 9.70 32.37 -2.54
N THR A 227 8.63 32.33 -3.34
CA THR A 227 8.24 31.17 -4.18
C THR A 227 9.12 31.04 -5.44
N ARG A 228 9.97 32.03 -5.74
CA ARG A 228 10.84 32.04 -6.92
C ARG A 228 12.16 31.30 -6.70
N SER A 229 12.58 31.15 -5.45
CA SER A 229 13.86 30.54 -5.10
C SER A 229 13.72 29.06 -4.69
N GLY A 230 14.63 28.21 -5.17
CA GLY A 230 14.73 26.80 -4.75
C GLY A 230 14.33 25.76 -5.81
N THR A 231 14.42 24.48 -5.44
CA THR A 231 14.13 23.35 -6.33
C THR A 231 12.64 23.28 -6.69
N TRP A 232 12.30 22.60 -7.80
CA TRP A 232 10.90 22.44 -8.23
C TRP A 232 9.98 21.91 -7.11
N GLY A 233 10.44 20.88 -6.37
CA GLY A 233 9.68 20.32 -5.26
C GLY A 233 9.46 21.30 -4.10
N TRP A 234 10.47 22.11 -3.78
CA TRP A 234 10.36 23.17 -2.76
C TRP A 234 9.34 24.23 -3.18
N ARG A 235 9.41 24.71 -4.42
CA ARG A 235 8.45 25.69 -4.96
C ARG A 235 7.02 25.15 -4.93
N LYS A 236 6.82 23.87 -5.25
CA LYS A 236 5.50 23.22 -5.18
C LYS A 236 5.01 23.11 -3.73
N LEU A 237 5.89 22.76 -2.79
CA LEU A 237 5.56 22.68 -1.37
C LEU A 237 5.18 24.05 -0.80
N ILE A 238 5.95 25.10 -1.09
CA ILE A 238 5.66 26.46 -0.60
C ILE A 238 4.34 27.00 -1.17
N ARG A 239 3.96 26.65 -2.41
CA ARG A 239 2.65 27.03 -2.96
C ARG A 239 1.46 26.42 -2.20
N LEU A 240 1.64 25.29 -1.50
CA LEU A 240 0.57 24.69 -0.70
C LEU A 240 0.26 25.49 0.57
N ARG A 241 1.13 26.43 0.97
CA ARG A 241 0.92 27.25 2.16
C ARG A 241 -0.39 28.05 2.07
N ASP A 242 -0.75 28.53 0.89
CA ASP A 242 -1.95 29.36 0.71
C ASP A 242 -3.22 28.55 1.01
N SER A 243 -3.22 27.26 0.68
CA SER A 243 -4.30 26.32 1.03
C SER A 243 -4.27 25.87 2.50
N LEU A 244 -3.10 25.86 3.14
CA LEU A 244 -2.93 25.48 4.55
C LEU A 244 -3.23 26.62 5.52
N ARG A 245 -3.07 27.87 5.10
CA ARG A 245 -3.25 29.07 5.93
C ARG A 245 -4.59 29.13 6.68
N PRO A 246 -5.75 28.89 6.05
CA PRO A 246 -7.03 28.90 6.77
C PRO A 246 -7.19 27.73 7.76
N CYS A 247 -6.33 26.71 7.67
CA CYS A 247 -6.38 25.53 8.53
C CYS A 247 -5.55 25.66 9.82
N ILE A 248 -4.83 26.77 9.99
CA ILE A 248 -3.82 26.95 11.04
C ILE A 248 -4.11 28.24 11.82
N THR A 249 -4.10 28.14 13.15
CA THR A 249 -4.23 29.28 14.06
C THR A 249 -3.03 29.38 14.99
N TYR A 250 -2.62 30.61 15.29
CA TYR A 250 -1.50 30.91 16.16
C TYR A 250 -2.03 31.32 17.53
N ARG A 251 -1.67 30.56 18.56
CA ARG A 251 -1.96 30.89 19.95
C ARG A 251 -0.70 31.46 20.60
N ILE A 252 -0.76 32.75 20.90
CA ILE A 252 0.35 33.52 21.45
C ILE A 252 0.46 33.23 22.95
N GLY A 253 1.63 32.79 23.37
CA GLY A 253 1.99 32.56 24.76
C GLY A 253 3.04 33.58 25.19
N ASP A 254 4.28 33.12 25.32
CA ASP A 254 5.45 33.88 25.72
C ASP A 254 6.11 34.65 24.56
N GLY A 255 5.74 34.38 23.31
CA GLY A 255 6.23 35.07 22.12
C GLY A 255 7.68 34.74 21.76
N THR A 256 8.31 33.74 22.40
CA THR A 256 9.72 33.39 22.18
C THR A 256 9.92 32.56 20.91
N SER A 257 8.89 31.85 20.47
CA SER A 257 8.98 30.92 19.34
C SER A 257 8.49 31.53 18.03
N PHE A 258 7.70 32.59 18.09
CA PHE A 258 7.16 33.28 16.91
C PHE A 258 7.99 34.49 16.49
N SER A 259 8.15 34.67 15.19
CA SER A 259 8.74 35.88 14.62
C SER A 259 7.70 37.00 14.57
N LEU A 260 8.10 38.19 15.05
CA LEU A 260 7.26 39.39 15.02
C LEU A 260 6.78 39.72 13.60
N TRP A 261 7.70 39.69 12.64
CA TRP A 261 7.47 40.18 11.29
C TRP A 261 6.98 39.11 10.32
N HIS A 262 7.47 37.88 10.48
CA HIS A 262 7.34 36.84 9.47
C HIS A 262 6.22 35.83 9.71
N ASP A 263 5.76 35.66 10.96
CA ASP A 263 4.69 34.72 11.28
C ASP A 263 3.30 35.39 11.29
N PRO A 264 2.24 34.70 10.82
CA PRO A 264 0.90 35.24 10.72
C PRO A 264 0.12 35.11 12.03
N TRP A 265 0.65 35.71 13.09
CA TRP A 265 -0.01 35.74 14.41
C TRP A 265 -1.07 36.84 14.52
N HIS A 266 -1.00 37.89 13.70
CA HIS A 266 -1.96 39.00 13.63
C HIS A 266 -3.13 38.68 12.69
N ALA A 267 -4.30 39.31 12.86
CA ALA A 267 -5.49 39.11 12.00
C ALA A 267 -5.21 39.36 10.51
N ARG A 268 -4.33 40.32 10.22
CA ARG A 268 -3.85 40.65 8.87
C ARG A 268 -2.74 39.70 8.36
N GLY A 269 -2.30 38.75 9.17
CA GLY A 269 -1.22 37.82 8.86
C GLY A 269 0.16 38.37 9.17
N ALA A 270 1.16 37.95 8.38
CA ALA A 270 2.56 38.35 8.58
C ALA A 270 2.72 39.86 8.37
N LEU A 271 3.17 40.57 9.41
CA LEU A 271 3.27 42.02 9.41
C LEU A 271 4.17 42.56 8.30
N ILE A 272 5.26 41.87 7.98
CA ILE A 272 6.18 42.30 6.90
C ILE A 272 5.52 42.36 5.51
N SER A 273 4.42 41.63 5.31
CA SER A 273 3.70 41.64 4.04
C SER A 273 2.84 42.90 3.85
N HIS A 274 2.39 43.49 4.96
CA HIS A 274 1.54 44.69 4.96
C HIS A 274 2.33 45.95 5.32
N PHE A 275 3.40 45.81 6.11
CA PHE A 275 4.25 46.88 6.58
C PHE A 275 5.73 46.56 6.29
N PRO A 276 6.18 46.66 5.02
CA PRO A 276 7.52 46.25 4.60
C PRO A 276 8.65 47.11 5.20
N LEU A 277 8.37 48.38 5.52
CA LEU A 277 9.31 49.30 6.18
C LEU A 277 9.22 49.23 7.72
N GLY A 278 8.45 48.30 8.27
CA GLY A 278 8.21 48.22 9.70
C GLY A 278 9.42 48.09 10.59
N PRO A 279 10.40 47.22 10.27
CA PRO A 279 11.64 47.11 11.04
C PRO A 279 12.41 48.45 11.16
N GLN A 280 12.34 49.30 10.13
CA GLN A 280 13.01 50.61 10.13
C GLN A 280 12.23 51.64 10.95
N HIS A 281 10.91 51.63 10.84
CA HIS A 281 10.05 52.58 11.54
C HIS A 281 9.91 52.32 13.04
N THR A 282 9.90 51.05 13.47
CA THR A 282 9.80 50.69 14.89
C THR A 282 11.17 50.52 15.56
N SER A 283 12.26 50.65 14.80
CA SER A 283 13.63 50.37 15.26
C SER A 283 13.82 48.95 15.82
N LEU A 284 12.96 48.00 15.43
CA LEU A 284 13.07 46.59 15.82
C LEU A 284 13.77 45.79 14.72
N PRO A 285 14.64 44.83 15.07
CA PRO A 285 15.30 44.01 14.06
C PRO A 285 14.29 43.19 13.25
N ILE A 286 14.58 42.93 11.97
CA ILE A 286 13.73 42.09 11.12
C ILE A 286 13.61 40.64 11.64
N THR A 287 14.58 40.21 12.45
CA THR A 287 14.61 38.91 13.13
C THR A 287 14.00 38.97 14.54
N ALA A 288 13.33 40.06 14.92
CA ALA A 288 12.77 40.21 16.26
C ALA A 288 11.79 39.06 16.59
N PRO A 289 11.96 38.40 17.75
CA PRO A 289 10.93 37.52 18.29
C PRO A 289 9.73 38.35 18.76
N LEU A 290 8.55 37.73 18.79
CA LEU A 290 7.31 38.37 19.21
C LEU A 290 7.37 38.85 20.68
N CYS A 291 8.15 38.18 21.52
CA CYS A 291 8.36 38.57 22.92
C CYS A 291 8.96 39.98 23.10
N MET A 292 9.61 40.57 22.08
CA MET A 292 10.13 41.94 22.20
C MET A 292 9.03 43.00 22.35
N VAL A 293 7.80 42.71 21.92
CA VAL A 293 6.65 43.62 22.03
C VAL A 293 5.63 43.13 23.06
N ILE A 294 6.00 42.13 23.87
CA ILE A 294 5.17 41.58 24.94
C ILE A 294 5.90 41.81 26.27
N LEU A 295 5.34 42.63 27.14
CA LEU A 295 5.85 42.88 28.48
C LEU A 295 4.72 42.69 29.49
N GLU A 296 4.92 41.82 30.48
CA GLU A 296 3.93 41.52 31.53
C GLU A 296 2.54 41.14 30.97
N GLU A 297 2.50 40.26 29.96
CA GLU A 297 1.26 39.83 29.29
C GLU A 297 0.47 40.97 28.61
N SER A 298 1.12 42.11 28.37
CA SER A 298 0.56 43.27 27.67
C SER A 298 1.40 43.63 26.44
N TRP A 299 0.74 44.22 25.44
CA TRP A 299 1.39 44.66 24.22
C TRP A 299 2.10 46.00 24.45
N ASN A 300 3.41 46.01 24.22
CA ASN A 300 4.25 47.19 24.39
C ASN A 300 5.00 47.48 23.08
N TRP A 301 4.40 48.33 22.24
CA TRP A 301 4.98 48.73 20.97
C TRP A 301 5.85 49.99 21.13
N PRO A 302 7.04 50.06 20.48
CA PRO A 302 7.82 51.29 20.39
C PRO A 302 7.00 52.41 19.75
N SER A 303 7.33 53.68 20.03
CA SER A 303 6.59 54.84 19.52
C SER A 303 6.37 54.74 18.00
N VAL A 304 5.13 54.49 17.61
CA VAL A 304 4.71 54.33 16.22
C VAL A 304 4.23 55.68 15.71
N THR A 305 4.92 56.27 14.74
CA THR A 305 4.62 57.60 14.19
C THR A 305 3.81 57.58 12.90
N ASN A 306 3.58 56.41 12.30
CA ASN A 306 2.90 56.26 11.01
C ASN A 306 1.48 55.70 11.16
N MET A 307 0.52 56.26 10.43
CA MET A 307 -0.90 55.90 10.41
C MET A 307 -1.12 54.40 10.12
N GLU A 308 -0.33 53.81 9.22
CA GLU A 308 -0.40 52.37 8.88
C GLU A 308 -0.01 51.43 10.04
N SER A 309 0.81 51.90 10.98
CA SER A 309 1.24 51.07 12.11
C SER A 309 0.45 51.35 13.39
N ILE A 310 -0.32 52.44 13.44
CA ILE A 310 -1.39 52.66 14.43
C ILE A 310 -2.47 51.58 14.26
N ASP A 311 -2.86 51.26 13.02
CA ASP A 311 -3.84 50.19 12.71
C ASP A 311 -3.41 48.80 13.24
N ILE A 312 -2.12 48.50 13.25
CA ILE A 312 -1.57 47.25 13.80
C ILE A 312 -1.78 47.17 15.32
N THR A 313 -1.72 48.31 16.00
CA THR A 313 -1.91 48.38 17.46
C THR A 313 -3.38 48.34 17.90
N HIS A 314 -4.33 48.55 16.99
CA HIS A 314 -5.77 48.55 17.30
C HIS A 314 -6.41 47.14 17.30
N GLU A 315 -5.88 46.20 16.51
CA GLU A 315 -6.47 44.85 16.31
C GLU A 315 -5.60 43.74 16.93
N LEU A 316 -5.09 43.96 18.14
CA LEU A 316 -4.14 43.04 18.77
C LEU A 316 -4.82 41.79 19.37
N PRO A 317 -4.31 40.58 19.08
CA PRO A 317 -4.83 39.33 19.63
C PRO A 317 -4.55 39.18 21.13
N THR A 318 -5.38 38.37 21.80
CA THR A 318 -5.22 38.04 23.22
C THR A 318 -3.98 37.17 23.47
N ILE A 319 -3.25 37.50 24.54
CA ILE A 319 -2.09 36.75 25.01
C ILE A 319 -2.59 35.70 26.01
N HIS A 320 -2.23 34.43 25.81
CA HIS A 320 -2.83 33.30 26.54
C HIS A 320 -1.96 32.68 27.63
N GLY A 321 -0.77 33.25 27.89
CA GLY A 321 0.22 32.73 28.84
C GLY A 321 0.80 31.35 28.45
N GLY A 322 1.97 31.01 29.00
CA GLY A 322 2.66 29.75 28.71
C GLY A 322 3.39 29.75 27.34
N PRO A 323 3.81 28.58 26.81
CA PRO A 323 4.57 28.53 25.56
C PRO A 323 3.69 28.76 24.33
N ASP A 324 4.24 29.43 23.32
CA ASP A 324 3.65 29.59 21.99
C ASP A 324 3.19 28.25 21.36
N ARG A 325 2.00 28.24 20.74
CA ARG A 325 1.45 27.04 20.10
C ARG A 325 0.80 27.34 18.75
N ILE A 326 1.10 26.48 17.78
CA ILE A 326 0.39 26.43 16.49
C ILE A 326 -0.71 25.38 16.61
N LEU A 327 -1.94 25.78 16.37
CA LEU A 327 -3.14 24.95 16.47
C LEU A 327 -3.70 24.66 15.08
N TRP A 328 -4.32 23.50 14.93
CA TRP A 328 -5.07 23.14 13.73
C TRP A 328 -6.54 23.51 13.93
N THR A 329 -7.20 24.13 12.94
CA THR A 329 -8.60 24.59 13.05
C THR A 329 -9.65 23.46 13.04
N GLY A 330 -9.22 22.23 13.32
CA GLY A 330 -10.11 21.08 13.48
C GLY A 330 -10.66 20.92 14.91
N PRO A 331 -11.67 20.06 15.10
CA PRO A 331 -12.39 19.91 16.38
C PRO A 331 -11.52 19.46 17.56
N GLN A 332 -10.32 18.93 17.32
CA GLN A 332 -9.39 18.47 18.36
C GLN A 332 -8.20 19.41 18.60
N GLY A 333 -8.10 20.53 17.86
CA GLY A 333 -7.01 21.52 17.98
C GLY A 333 -5.61 21.02 17.60
N SER A 334 -5.46 19.72 17.34
CA SER A 334 -4.21 19.04 17.00
C SER A 334 -4.23 18.51 15.57
N PHE A 335 -3.05 18.48 14.94
CA PHE A 335 -2.93 18.01 13.57
C PHE A 335 -3.08 16.47 13.51
N SER A 336 -3.97 16.00 12.64
CA SER A 336 -4.07 14.60 12.25
C SER A 336 -4.13 14.50 10.73
N ALA A 337 -3.36 13.59 10.15
CA ALA A 337 -3.36 13.35 8.71
C ALA A 337 -4.75 12.95 8.18
N ALA A 338 -5.55 12.23 8.99
CA ALA A 338 -6.91 11.84 8.63
C ALA A 338 -7.84 13.06 8.55
N ALA A 339 -7.78 13.95 9.55
CA ALA A 339 -8.59 15.17 9.59
C ALA A 339 -8.18 16.16 8.48
N ALA A 340 -6.88 16.28 8.21
CA ALA A 340 -6.39 17.10 7.10
C ALA A 340 -6.86 16.53 5.74
N TYR A 341 -6.81 15.21 5.56
CA TYR A 341 -7.28 14.56 4.34
C TYR A 341 -8.76 14.85 4.07
N THR A 342 -9.63 14.78 5.09
CA THR A 342 -11.06 15.07 4.90
C THR A 342 -11.34 16.53 4.54
N VAL A 343 -10.51 17.47 5.00
CA VAL A 343 -10.62 18.89 4.65
C VAL A 343 -10.22 19.14 3.19
N PHE A 344 -9.12 18.52 2.73
CA PHE A 344 -8.62 18.72 1.36
C PHE A 344 -9.30 17.84 0.32
N CYS A 345 -9.83 16.69 0.74
CA CYS A 345 -10.52 15.71 -0.09
C CYS A 345 -11.90 15.43 0.53
N PRO A 346 -12.88 16.33 0.35
CA PRO A 346 -14.23 16.09 0.85
C PRO A 346 -14.80 14.79 0.24
N PRO A 347 -15.60 14.03 1.00
CA PRO A 347 -16.16 12.78 0.51
C PRO A 347 -16.98 13.01 -0.76
N GLY A 348 -16.65 12.26 -1.81
CA GLY A 348 -17.40 12.28 -3.07
C GLY A 348 -18.77 11.60 -2.96
N PRO A 349 -19.59 11.63 -4.02
CA PRO A 349 -20.88 10.96 -4.05
C PRO A 349 -20.73 9.46 -3.82
N THR A 350 -21.68 8.87 -3.09
CA THR A 350 -21.71 7.43 -2.86
C THR A 350 -21.92 6.70 -4.18
N VAL A 351 -20.94 5.88 -4.55
CA VAL A 351 -21.01 5.05 -5.76
C VAL A 351 -21.82 3.78 -5.49
N GLY A 352 -22.75 3.44 -6.41
CA GLY A 352 -23.62 2.27 -6.26
C GLY A 352 -22.88 0.93 -6.21
N TRP A 353 -21.66 0.86 -6.77
CA TRP A 353 -20.81 -0.33 -6.72
C TRP A 353 -20.03 -0.48 -5.41
N SER A 354 -20.12 0.47 -4.46
CA SER A 354 -19.43 0.37 -3.17
C SER A 354 -19.87 -0.85 -2.35
N SER A 355 -21.14 -1.27 -2.50
CA SER A 355 -21.68 -2.50 -1.90
C SER A 355 -21.01 -3.78 -2.43
N LEU A 356 -20.61 -3.81 -3.71
CA LEU A 356 -19.89 -4.93 -4.33
C LEU A 356 -18.52 -5.15 -3.69
N LEU A 357 -17.85 -4.06 -3.30
CA LEU A 357 -16.62 -4.16 -2.53
C LEU A 357 -16.93 -4.51 -1.08
N GLY A 358 -18.03 -4.02 -0.51
CA GLY A 358 -18.45 -4.22 0.88
C GLY A 358 -18.82 -5.65 1.30
N GLY A 359 -19.66 -6.32 0.51
CA GLY A 359 -20.44 -7.48 0.96
C GLY A 359 -19.82 -8.87 0.76
N THR A 360 -19.15 -9.12 -0.37
CA THR A 360 -18.83 -10.49 -0.83
C THR A 360 -17.35 -10.87 -0.75
N PHE A 361 -16.44 -9.91 -0.90
CA PHE A 361 -15.00 -10.19 -0.91
C PHE A 361 -14.35 -9.84 0.45
N LYS A 362 -14.17 -10.84 1.32
CA LYS A 362 -13.47 -10.63 2.61
C LYS A 362 -11.95 -10.47 2.47
N ILE A 363 -11.39 -10.88 1.34
CA ILE A 363 -9.95 -10.83 1.07
C ILE A 363 -9.60 -9.49 0.41
N PRO A 364 -8.77 -8.62 1.03
CA PRO A 364 -8.43 -7.29 0.51
C PRO A 364 -7.87 -7.29 -0.92
N ARG A 365 -7.10 -8.33 -1.28
CA ARG A 365 -6.56 -8.51 -2.62
C ARG A 365 -7.67 -8.60 -3.68
N HIS A 366 -8.70 -9.41 -3.45
CA HIS A 366 -9.80 -9.58 -4.40
C HIS A 366 -10.65 -8.31 -4.50
N ARG A 367 -10.88 -7.61 -3.38
CA ARG A 367 -11.54 -6.30 -3.36
C ARG A 367 -10.79 -5.29 -4.22
N PHE A 368 -9.46 -5.24 -4.08
CA PHE A 368 -8.62 -4.31 -4.84
C PHE A 368 -8.63 -4.62 -6.34
N ILE A 369 -8.59 -5.89 -6.71
CA ILE A 369 -8.64 -6.32 -8.12
C ILE A 369 -10.01 -6.01 -8.73
N LEU A 370 -11.09 -6.33 -8.02
CA LEU A 370 -12.45 -6.02 -8.46
C LEU A 370 -12.65 -4.50 -8.59
N TRP A 371 -12.13 -3.72 -7.65
CA TRP A 371 -12.15 -2.26 -7.72
C TRP A 371 -11.43 -1.75 -8.97
N LEU A 372 -10.25 -2.29 -9.30
CA LEU A 372 -9.55 -1.95 -10.54
C LEU A 372 -10.33 -2.38 -11.79
N ALA A 373 -10.99 -3.54 -11.76
CA ALA A 373 -11.82 -4.03 -12.86
C ALA A 373 -13.03 -3.12 -13.12
N ILE A 374 -13.74 -2.71 -12.06
CA ILE A 374 -14.86 -1.76 -12.12
C ILE A 374 -14.42 -0.41 -12.69
N LEU A 375 -13.20 0.02 -12.36
CA LEU A 375 -12.62 1.25 -12.89
C LEU A 375 -12.00 1.09 -14.30
N GLY A 376 -12.02 -0.11 -14.89
CA GLY A 376 -11.42 -0.41 -16.20
C GLY A 376 -9.90 -0.25 -16.23
N ARG A 377 -9.23 -0.40 -15.08
CA ARG A 377 -7.80 -0.14 -14.86
C ARG A 377 -6.92 -1.39 -14.79
N LEU A 378 -7.44 -2.58 -15.07
CA LEU A 378 -6.55 -3.74 -15.22
C LEU A 378 -5.69 -3.57 -16.47
N SER A 379 -4.49 -4.13 -16.41
CA SER A 379 -3.54 -4.16 -17.51
C SER A 379 -3.98 -5.20 -18.54
N THR A 380 -4.84 -4.78 -19.47
CA THR A 380 -5.32 -5.55 -20.63
C THR A 380 -4.73 -4.96 -21.92
N MET A 381 -4.73 -5.72 -23.02
CA MET A 381 -4.13 -5.29 -24.30
C MET A 381 -4.92 -4.18 -25.01
N ASP A 382 -6.14 -3.87 -24.56
CA ASP A 382 -6.91 -2.67 -24.94
C ASP A 382 -6.20 -1.36 -24.54
N LYS A 383 -5.18 -1.40 -23.68
CA LYS A 383 -4.46 -0.21 -23.21
C LYS A 383 -3.37 0.23 -24.20
N PRO A 384 -3.23 1.54 -24.48
CA PRO A 384 -2.27 2.06 -25.46
C PRO A 384 -0.82 1.60 -25.24
N TRP A 385 -0.40 1.42 -23.99
CA TRP A 385 0.96 1.01 -23.63
C TRP A 385 1.19 -0.52 -23.75
N LEU A 386 0.18 -1.33 -24.05
CA LEU A 386 0.28 -2.80 -24.21
C LEU A 386 -0.05 -3.28 -25.63
N GLN A 387 -0.42 -2.38 -26.54
CA GLN A 387 -0.75 -2.71 -27.94
C GLN A 387 0.41 -3.36 -28.72
N HIS A 388 1.65 -3.19 -28.27
CA HIS A 388 2.83 -3.79 -28.88
C HIS A 388 2.90 -5.33 -28.73
N LEU A 389 2.05 -5.92 -27.89
CA LEU A 389 2.03 -7.37 -27.63
C LEU A 389 1.15 -8.15 -28.63
N GLY A 390 0.56 -7.47 -29.61
CA GLY A 390 -0.29 -8.06 -30.64
C GLY A 390 -1.77 -8.14 -30.25
N PRO A 391 -2.69 -8.36 -31.22
CA PRO A 391 -4.12 -8.39 -30.99
C PRO A 391 -4.64 -9.75 -30.49
N THR A 392 -3.79 -10.78 -30.44
CA THR A 392 -4.20 -12.13 -30.09
C THR A 392 -4.32 -12.30 -28.58
N CYS A 393 -5.48 -12.78 -28.13
CA CYS A 393 -5.66 -13.15 -26.74
C CYS A 393 -4.74 -14.33 -26.38
N VAL A 394 -3.93 -14.17 -25.33
CA VAL A 394 -2.94 -15.19 -24.92
C VAL A 394 -3.60 -16.49 -24.42
N LEU A 395 -4.90 -16.44 -24.09
CA LEU A 395 -5.61 -17.54 -23.43
C LEU A 395 -6.39 -18.40 -24.41
N CYS A 396 -7.28 -17.81 -25.20
CA CYS A 396 -8.01 -18.55 -26.23
C CYS A 396 -7.21 -18.69 -27.53
N GLN A 397 -6.11 -17.93 -27.69
CA GLN A 397 -5.32 -17.88 -28.92
C GLN A 397 -6.12 -17.45 -30.15
N GLU A 398 -7.30 -16.86 -29.95
CA GLU A 398 -8.11 -16.27 -31.00
C GLU A 398 -7.57 -14.87 -31.33
N ASP A 399 -7.78 -14.44 -32.58
CA ASP A 399 -7.38 -13.11 -33.08
C ASP A 399 -8.37 -12.03 -32.61
N VAL A 400 -8.54 -11.94 -31.29
CA VAL A 400 -9.44 -11.03 -30.60
C VAL A 400 -8.67 -10.28 -29.52
N MET A 401 -8.75 -8.94 -29.57
CA MET A 401 -8.06 -8.06 -28.63
C MET A 401 -8.41 -8.39 -27.18
N GLU A 402 -7.39 -8.62 -26.35
CA GLU A 402 -7.56 -8.88 -24.93
C GLU A 402 -8.05 -7.61 -24.20
N SER A 403 -9.37 -7.48 -24.05
CA SER A 403 -10.05 -6.45 -23.26
C SER A 403 -10.62 -7.04 -21.96
N HIS A 404 -11.07 -6.20 -21.02
CA HIS A 404 -11.75 -6.68 -19.81
C HIS A 404 -12.99 -7.53 -20.15
N GLU A 405 -13.77 -7.10 -21.13
CA GLU A 405 -14.98 -7.81 -21.56
C GLU A 405 -14.62 -9.18 -22.16
N HIS A 406 -13.57 -9.23 -22.99
CA HIS A 406 -13.09 -10.47 -23.55
C HIS A 406 -12.58 -11.41 -22.45
N LEU A 407 -11.69 -10.95 -21.58
CA LEU A 407 -11.02 -11.77 -20.56
C LEU A 407 -11.99 -12.42 -19.56
N PHE A 408 -13.05 -11.71 -19.16
CA PHE A 408 -14.00 -12.20 -18.15
C PHE A 408 -15.28 -12.82 -18.71
N PHE A 409 -15.74 -12.41 -19.90
CA PHE A 409 -17.07 -12.80 -20.39
C PHE A 409 -17.08 -13.48 -21.76
N MET A 410 -16.13 -13.18 -22.66
CA MET A 410 -16.17 -13.68 -24.05
C MET A 410 -15.07 -14.69 -24.40
N CYS A 411 -13.99 -14.75 -23.62
CA CYS A 411 -12.85 -15.62 -23.90
C CYS A 411 -13.26 -17.08 -23.71
N SER A 412 -13.24 -17.86 -24.81
CA SER A 412 -13.61 -19.27 -24.83
C SER A 412 -12.84 -20.10 -23.80
N TYR A 413 -11.55 -19.83 -23.63
CA TYR A 413 -10.73 -20.44 -22.58
C TYR A 413 -11.22 -20.06 -21.18
N ALA A 414 -11.44 -18.78 -20.90
CA ALA A 414 -11.92 -18.32 -19.60
C ALA A 414 -13.30 -18.91 -19.27
N THR A 415 -14.23 -18.89 -20.23
CA THR A 415 -15.56 -19.50 -20.10
C THR A 415 -15.45 -21.01 -19.88
N SER A 416 -14.59 -21.72 -20.60
CA SER A 416 -14.37 -23.16 -20.40
C SER A 416 -13.78 -23.47 -19.02
N ALA A 417 -12.86 -22.62 -18.53
CA ALA A 417 -12.32 -22.72 -17.19
C ALA A 417 -13.42 -22.46 -16.15
N PHE A 418 -14.20 -21.40 -16.30
CA PHE A 418 -15.34 -21.11 -15.43
C PHE A 418 -16.40 -22.21 -15.44
N VAL A 419 -16.67 -22.85 -16.58
CA VAL A 419 -17.62 -23.97 -16.67
C VAL A 419 -17.03 -25.25 -16.06
N ARG A 420 -15.76 -25.58 -16.33
CA ARG A 420 -15.07 -26.74 -15.72
C ARG A 420 -14.99 -26.61 -14.21
N TYR A 421 -14.61 -25.44 -13.71
CA TYR A 421 -14.57 -25.17 -12.28
C TYR A 421 -15.99 -25.00 -11.70
N GLY A 422 -16.92 -24.43 -12.47
CA GLY A 422 -18.35 -24.29 -12.16
C GLY A 422 -19.08 -25.62 -11.95
N ALA A 423 -18.83 -26.61 -12.80
CA ALA A 423 -19.37 -27.96 -12.66
C ALA A 423 -18.83 -28.67 -11.40
N TRP A 424 -17.58 -28.38 -11.04
CA TRP A 424 -16.99 -28.85 -9.80
C TRP A 424 -17.60 -28.13 -8.57
N TYR A 425 -17.89 -26.83 -8.65
CA TYR A 425 -18.69 -26.11 -7.64
C TYR A 425 -20.12 -26.69 -7.49
N HIS A 426 -20.74 -27.16 -8.58
CA HIS A 426 -22.06 -27.83 -8.56
C HIS A 426 -22.00 -29.17 -7.82
N SER A 427 -20.96 -29.98 -8.08
CA SER A 427 -20.73 -31.29 -7.45
C SER A 427 -20.48 -31.22 -5.93
N ILE A 428 -20.16 -30.06 -5.37
CA ILE A 428 -19.90 -29.85 -3.93
C ILE A 428 -21.09 -29.13 -3.26
N GLY A 429 -22.24 -29.05 -3.95
CA GLY A 429 -23.48 -28.47 -3.40
C GLY A 429 -23.49 -26.95 -3.32
N LEU A 430 -22.71 -26.25 -4.14
CA LEU A 430 -22.67 -24.78 -4.18
C LEU A 430 -23.51 -24.17 -5.31
N ILE A 431 -24.01 -24.97 -6.26
CA ILE A 431 -24.83 -24.52 -7.39
C ILE A 431 -25.92 -25.57 -7.66
N VAL A 432 -27.17 -25.14 -7.83
CA VAL A 432 -28.25 -25.94 -8.45
C VAL A 432 -28.63 -25.23 -9.74
N VAL A 433 -28.54 -25.92 -10.87
CA VAL A 433 -29.05 -25.45 -12.16
C VAL A 433 -30.14 -26.44 -12.54
N GLY A 434 -31.39 -25.99 -12.52
CA GLY A 434 -32.53 -26.76 -12.99
C GLY A 434 -33.35 -25.88 -13.94
N PRO A 435 -33.73 -26.37 -15.13
CA PRO A 435 -34.59 -25.62 -16.03
C PRO A 435 -36.03 -25.64 -15.48
N ARG A 436 -36.61 -24.46 -15.22
CA ARG A 436 -38.06 -24.32 -15.06
C ARG A 436 -38.64 -23.78 -16.36
N SER A 437 -39.27 -24.66 -17.12
CA SER A 437 -40.18 -24.29 -18.20
C SER A 437 -41.45 -23.68 -17.59
N SER A 438 -41.61 -22.37 -17.66
CA SER A 438 -42.93 -21.74 -17.56
C SER A 438 -43.32 -21.25 -18.94
N GLY A 439 -44.27 -21.97 -19.55
CA GLY A 439 -44.78 -21.68 -20.88
C GLY A 439 -45.56 -20.37 -20.95
N GLY A 440 -45.68 -19.84 -22.17
CA GLY A 440 -46.60 -18.74 -22.48
C GLY A 440 -46.04 -17.67 -23.42
N HIS A 441 -46.07 -17.98 -24.72
CA HIS A 441 -46.16 -17.08 -25.89
C HIS A 441 -45.24 -15.85 -26.09
N ARG A 442 -44.51 -15.98 -27.22
CA ARG A 442 -44.17 -15.00 -28.29
C ARG A 442 -43.06 -13.95 -28.07
N CYS A 443 -41.98 -14.23 -28.82
CA CYS A 443 -40.95 -13.34 -29.41
C CYS A 443 -40.00 -12.59 -28.47
N GLY A 444 -38.73 -13.05 -28.48
CA GLY A 444 -37.59 -12.40 -27.84
C GLY A 444 -36.77 -13.42 -27.03
N GLY A 445 -35.84 -14.12 -27.68
CA GLY A 445 -34.95 -15.06 -27.01
C GLY A 445 -34.01 -14.32 -26.06
N VAL A 446 -34.25 -14.45 -24.76
CA VAL A 446 -33.34 -14.02 -23.69
C VAL A 446 -32.45 -15.21 -23.36
N GLU A 447 -31.23 -15.25 -23.89
CA GLU A 447 -30.19 -16.11 -23.32
C GLU A 447 -29.68 -15.44 -22.04
N SER A 448 -29.89 -16.10 -20.91
CA SER A 448 -29.54 -15.61 -19.58
C SER A 448 -28.37 -16.41 -19.03
N MET A 449 -27.30 -15.72 -18.63
CA MET A 449 -26.14 -16.34 -17.98
C MET A 449 -26.14 -15.98 -16.49
N TRP A 450 -26.18 -16.99 -15.62
CA TRP A 450 -26.24 -16.85 -14.16
C TRP A 450 -24.83 -16.82 -13.57
N PHE A 451 -24.57 -15.88 -12.65
CA PHE A 451 -23.35 -15.86 -11.83
C PHE A 451 -23.71 -16.09 -10.36
N VAL A 452 -23.08 -17.08 -9.71
CA VAL A 452 -23.22 -17.34 -8.27
C VAL A 452 -21.83 -17.46 -7.64
N LEU A 453 -21.49 -16.51 -6.76
CA LEU A 453 -20.40 -16.64 -5.79
C LEU A 453 -21.01 -16.41 -4.40
N ARG A 454 -21.37 -17.54 -3.76
CA ARG A 454 -21.99 -17.78 -2.44
C ARG A 454 -22.75 -16.64 -1.73
N THR A 455 -24.03 -16.95 -1.49
CA THR A 455 -25.05 -16.31 -0.62
C THR A 455 -25.43 -14.87 -1.00
N GLU A 456 -26.47 -14.78 -1.84
CA GLU A 456 -27.46 -13.71 -2.08
C GLU A 456 -27.69 -13.55 -3.60
N LEU A 457 -28.93 -13.72 -4.04
CA LEU A 457 -29.37 -13.67 -5.44
C LEU A 457 -29.28 -12.22 -5.97
N PHE A 458 -28.62 -11.99 -7.11
CA PHE A 458 -28.72 -10.72 -7.83
C PHE A 458 -29.29 -10.91 -9.23
N TRP A 459 -30.30 -10.11 -9.55
CA TRP A 459 -30.90 -9.94 -10.87
C TRP A 459 -30.25 -8.73 -11.53
N LEU A 460 -29.57 -8.92 -12.66
CA LEU A 460 -29.09 -7.82 -13.51
C LEU A 460 -29.77 -7.95 -14.87
N PRO A 461 -30.69 -7.04 -15.24
CA PRO A 461 -31.29 -7.08 -16.56
C PRO A 461 -30.27 -6.59 -17.60
N LEU A 462 -29.92 -7.47 -18.54
CA LEU A 462 -29.34 -7.04 -19.82
C LEU A 462 -30.49 -6.59 -20.71
N TYR A 463 -30.62 -5.28 -20.91
CA TYR A 463 -31.51 -4.75 -21.95
C TYR A 463 -30.76 -4.80 -23.28
N THR A 464 -31.19 -5.67 -24.18
CA THR A 464 -30.87 -5.56 -25.60
C THR A 464 -31.80 -4.51 -26.21
N THR A 465 -31.25 -3.34 -26.55
CA THR A 465 -31.96 -2.46 -27.48
C THR A 465 -31.71 -2.95 -28.89
N CYS A 466 -32.78 -3.08 -29.69
CA CYS A 466 -32.69 -3.46 -31.09
C CYS A 466 -31.88 -2.42 -31.87
N GLY A 467 -30.65 -2.78 -32.22
CA GLY A 467 -29.72 -1.96 -32.99
C GLY A 467 -28.30 -2.18 -32.50
N GLY A 468 -27.50 -2.93 -33.27
CA GLY A 468 -26.19 -3.41 -32.84
C GLY A 468 -25.19 -2.31 -32.48
N SER A 469 -25.05 -2.06 -31.18
CA SER A 469 -23.83 -1.61 -30.50
C SER A 469 -24.13 -1.53 -28.99
N ALA A 470 -23.49 -2.36 -28.18
CA ALA A 470 -23.60 -2.25 -26.72
C ALA A 470 -22.71 -1.10 -26.24
N THR A 471 -23.31 0.06 -25.96
CA THR A 471 -22.64 1.17 -25.26
C THR A 471 -23.11 1.25 -23.81
N PHE A 472 -22.17 1.34 -22.88
CA PHE A 472 -22.44 1.66 -21.48
C PHE A 472 -23.04 3.07 -21.34
N GLY A 473 -24.32 3.14 -20.95
CA GLY A 473 -24.97 4.36 -20.51
C GLY A 473 -25.55 4.18 -19.12
N PHE A 474 -24.97 4.82 -18.10
CA PHE A 474 -25.64 4.98 -16.82
C PHE A 474 -26.65 6.13 -16.96
N SER A 475 -27.90 5.82 -17.28
CA SER A 475 -28.97 6.81 -17.27
C SER A 475 -29.35 7.15 -15.83
N ASN A 476 -28.99 8.35 -15.39
CA ASN A 476 -29.55 8.99 -14.21
C ASN A 476 -31.03 9.31 -14.46
N THR A 477 -31.95 8.46 -14.02
CA THR A 477 -33.35 8.86 -13.83
C THR A 477 -33.87 8.35 -12.49
N PRO A 478 -34.34 9.24 -11.60
CA PRO A 478 -34.96 8.85 -10.35
C PRO A 478 -36.43 8.47 -10.62
N ARG A 479 -36.84 7.27 -10.20
CA ARG A 479 -38.24 6.92 -9.93
C ARG A 479 -38.22 6.28 -8.55
N GLY A 480 -38.76 6.86 -7.47
CA GLY A 480 -39.99 7.63 -7.37
C GLY A 480 -41.13 6.66 -7.04
N LEU A 481 -41.44 6.57 -5.74
CA LEU A 481 -42.66 6.05 -5.08
C LEU A 481 -43.37 4.82 -5.67
N TRP A 482 -43.67 3.82 -4.83
CA TRP A 482 -45.05 3.52 -4.41
C TRP A 482 -45.04 2.64 -3.14
N ARG A 483 -45.86 3.04 -2.15
CA ARG A 483 -46.33 2.25 -0.99
C ARG A 483 -46.99 0.95 -1.51
N THR A 484 -47.01 -0.17 -0.79
CA THR A 484 -47.49 -0.40 0.59
C THR A 484 -46.73 -1.52 1.28
#